data_AF-A0A372M5T5-F1
#
_entry.id   AF-A0A372M5T5-F1
#
_cell.length_a   1.000
_cell.length_b   1.000
_cell.length_c   1.000
_cell.angle_alpha   90.00
_cell.angle_beta   90.00
_cell.angle_gamma   90.00
#
_symmetry.space_group_name_H-M   'P 1'
#
loop_
_entity.id
_entity.type
_entity.pdbx_description
1 polymer ?
#
loop_
_entity_poly.entity_id
_entity_poly.type
_entity_poly.pdbx_seq_one_letter_code
_entity_poly.pdbx_strand_id
1 'polypeptide(L)'
;MPTPALPPLPVPRSLARSVRDAVRLNGFGDGWRQRGFSGGAAFLISGLVLLAVGRMDLVLYTSAGSMLSLYGHGLPYRARARTLLLLVLGMTASLAVALVCAATVDSTALLVLGAALLAAVHKMACEATRIGPPNNVVITFLAATAFFLPQELHEIPFHLALQLAGGALAWLVAMAPALRRPHGPERIAVARALEAAARGLRGTGTAHGTAAAVNSAWQTLFRAAERPRSAAGARA
;
A
#
# COMPACT_ATOMS: atom_id res chain seq x y z
N MET A 1 36.46 -45.74 -23.08
CA MET A 1 36.61 -44.42 -22.44
C MET A 1 35.52 -44.28 -21.37
N PRO A 2 35.85 -44.02 -20.09
CA PRO A 2 34.85 -43.84 -19.06
C PRO A 2 34.23 -42.44 -19.17
N THR A 3 32.90 -42.37 -19.19
CA THR A 3 32.09 -41.15 -19.15
C THR A 3 32.33 -40.39 -17.83
N PRO A 4 32.60 -39.07 -17.86
CA PRO A 4 32.78 -38.29 -16.64
C PRO A 4 31.45 -38.21 -15.88
N ALA A 5 31.46 -38.63 -14.61
CA ALA A 5 30.31 -38.52 -13.73
C ALA A 5 29.97 -37.04 -13.48
N LEU A 6 28.72 -36.65 -13.73
CA LEU A 6 28.22 -35.32 -13.39
C LEU A 6 28.27 -35.10 -11.87
N PRO A 7 28.69 -33.92 -11.40
CA PRO A 7 28.67 -33.61 -9.97
C PRO A 7 27.21 -33.61 -9.45
N PRO A 8 26.97 -34.11 -8.23
CA PRO A 8 25.63 -34.14 -7.67
C PRO A 8 25.06 -32.74 -7.54
N LEU A 9 23.81 -32.56 -7.96
CA LEU A 9 23.09 -31.29 -7.80
C LEU A 9 22.91 -30.98 -6.31
N PRO A 10 23.12 -29.73 -5.87
CA PRO A 10 22.95 -29.36 -4.47
C PRO A 10 21.49 -29.55 -4.04
N VAL A 11 21.28 -30.39 -3.04
CA VAL A 11 19.97 -30.61 -2.41
C VAL A 11 19.55 -29.33 -1.68
N PRO A 12 18.35 -28.77 -1.94
CA PRO A 12 17.89 -27.58 -1.22
C PRO A 12 17.70 -27.93 0.25
N ARG A 13 18.59 -27.42 1.11
CA ARG A 13 18.43 -27.50 2.57
C ARG A 13 17.15 -26.76 2.96
N SER A 14 16.19 -27.47 3.55
CA SER A 14 14.97 -26.87 4.09
C SER A 14 15.36 -25.83 5.13
N LEU A 15 15.11 -24.56 4.80
CA LEU A 15 15.36 -23.41 5.66
C LEU A 15 14.36 -23.44 6.82
N ALA A 16 14.71 -24.13 7.91
CA ALA A 16 14.14 -23.86 9.21
C ALA A 16 14.48 -22.40 9.55
N ARG A 17 13.56 -21.48 9.23
CA ARG A 17 13.73 -20.06 9.57
C ARG A 17 13.83 -20.00 11.10
N SER A 18 14.99 -19.59 11.60
CA SER A 18 15.19 -19.41 13.02
C SER A 18 14.21 -18.36 13.53
N VAL A 19 13.61 -18.58 14.70
CA VAL A 19 12.79 -17.56 15.40
C VAL A 19 13.57 -16.24 15.54
N ARG A 20 14.90 -16.32 15.62
CA ARG A 20 15.80 -15.17 15.65
C ARG A 20 15.74 -14.31 14.37
N ASP A 21 15.48 -14.92 13.21
CA ASP A 21 15.30 -14.19 11.94
C ASP A 21 13.93 -13.53 11.84
N ALA A 22 12.92 -14.05 12.54
CA ALA A 22 11.60 -13.41 12.66
C ALA A 22 11.65 -12.15 13.56
N VAL A 23 12.56 -12.14 14.55
CA VAL A 23 12.76 -11.01 15.47
C VAL A 23 13.77 -9.99 14.92
N ARG A 24 14.60 -10.36 13.94
CA ARG A 24 15.44 -9.40 13.23
C ARG A 24 14.55 -8.51 12.37
N LEU A 25 14.25 -7.33 12.89
CA LEU A 25 13.70 -6.20 12.14
C LEU A 25 14.70 -5.82 11.05
N ASN A 26 14.61 -6.51 9.91
CA ASN A 26 15.41 -6.21 8.74
C ASN A 26 15.12 -4.75 8.37
N GLY A 27 16.16 -3.92 8.35
CA GLY A 27 16.06 -2.48 8.55
C GLY A 27 14.87 -1.82 7.85
N PHE A 28 13.97 -1.25 8.65
CA PHE A 28 12.91 -0.32 8.24
C PHE A 28 13.46 1.01 7.66
N GLY A 29 14.67 1.03 7.12
CA GLY A 29 15.54 2.21 7.09
C GLY A 29 15.20 3.27 6.06
N ASP A 30 14.95 2.88 4.80
CA ASP A 30 15.05 3.88 3.72
C ASP A 30 13.71 4.24 3.08
N GLY A 31 12.74 3.33 3.16
CA GLY A 31 11.41 3.56 2.59
C GLY A 31 10.40 4.15 3.57
N TRP A 32 10.59 4.00 4.88
CA TRP A 32 9.60 4.42 5.87
C TRP A 32 9.53 5.94 6.00
N ARG A 33 10.67 6.63 5.96
CA ARG A 33 10.70 8.10 6.01
C ARG A 33 9.89 8.75 4.89
N GLN A 34 10.01 8.23 3.67
CA GLN A 34 9.29 8.75 2.51
C GLN A 34 7.82 8.29 2.47
N ARG A 35 7.52 7.06 2.92
CA ARG A 35 6.15 6.52 3.06
C ARG A 35 5.36 7.21 4.16
N GLY A 36 5.99 7.41 5.31
CA GLY A 36 5.40 8.00 6.51
C GLY A 36 5.19 9.51 6.38
N PHE A 37 6.08 10.24 5.71
CA PHE A 37 5.94 11.68 5.53
C PHE A 37 4.74 12.04 4.63
N SER A 38 4.57 11.37 3.48
CA SER A 38 3.42 11.61 2.60
C SER A 38 2.11 11.14 3.21
N GLY A 39 2.14 10.00 3.92
CA GLY A 39 0.99 9.46 4.65
C GLY A 39 0.51 10.40 5.76
N GLY A 40 1.46 10.88 6.57
CA GLY A 40 1.22 11.86 7.60
C GLY A 40 0.72 13.19 7.04
N ALA A 41 1.28 13.67 5.92
CA ALA A 41 0.89 14.95 5.34
C ALA A 41 -0.60 14.99 4.92
N ALA A 42 -1.10 13.99 4.20
CA ALA A 42 -2.50 13.99 3.77
C ALA A 42 -3.46 13.92 4.99
N PHE A 43 -3.14 13.07 5.97
CA PHE A 43 -3.91 12.95 7.21
C PHE A 43 -3.88 14.24 8.05
N LEU A 44 -2.71 14.86 8.19
CA LEU A 44 -2.55 16.14 8.89
C LEU A 44 -3.32 17.26 8.17
N ILE A 45 -3.26 17.34 6.84
CA ILE A 45 -4.01 18.34 6.07
C ILE A 45 -5.50 18.17 6.30
N SER A 46 -6.04 16.95 6.17
CA SER A 46 -7.46 16.71 6.42
C SER A 46 -7.85 17.03 7.87
N GLY A 47 -7.01 16.64 8.84
CA GLY A 47 -7.23 16.93 10.25
C GLY A 47 -7.23 18.42 10.56
N LEU A 48 -6.28 19.19 10.03
CA LEU A 48 -6.22 20.64 10.24
C LEU A 48 -7.42 21.38 9.63
N VAL A 49 -7.90 20.92 8.46
CA VAL A 49 -9.12 21.47 7.85
C VAL A 49 -10.33 21.25 8.75
N LEU A 50 -10.53 20.03 9.27
CA LEU A 50 -11.65 19.77 10.17
C LEU A 50 -11.50 20.53 11.49
N LEU A 51 -10.27 20.72 11.97
CA LEU A 51 -9.99 21.45 13.21
C LEU A 51 -10.38 22.92 13.04
N ALA A 52 -10.03 23.52 11.90
CA ALA A 52 -10.40 24.89 11.56
C ALA A 52 -11.92 25.07 11.42
N VAL A 53 -12.63 24.05 10.92
CA VAL A 53 -14.11 24.06 10.80
C VAL A 53 -14.79 23.70 12.12
N GLY A 54 -14.04 23.29 13.15
CA GLY A 54 -14.59 22.89 14.44
C GLY A 54 -15.36 21.56 14.40
N ARG A 55 -15.13 20.73 13.39
CA ARG A 55 -15.87 19.48 13.15
C ARG A 55 -14.99 18.23 13.29
N MET A 56 -14.29 18.12 14.41
CA MET A 56 -13.44 16.96 14.73
C MET A 56 -14.23 15.65 14.89
N ASP A 57 -15.55 15.74 15.10
CA ASP A 57 -16.48 14.61 15.06
C ASP A 57 -16.38 13.81 13.74
N LEU A 58 -16.06 14.48 12.63
CA LEU A 58 -16.01 13.88 11.30
C LEU A 58 -14.62 13.32 10.92
N VAL A 59 -13.66 13.32 11.87
CA VAL A 59 -12.27 12.95 11.59
C VAL A 59 -12.14 11.52 11.09
N LEU A 60 -12.96 10.60 11.58
CA LEU A 60 -12.89 9.21 11.14
C LEU A 60 -13.13 9.10 9.63
N TYR A 61 -14.18 9.73 9.12
CA TYR A 61 -14.57 9.63 7.71
C TYR A 61 -13.50 10.23 6.80
N THR A 62 -12.95 11.40 7.15
CA THR A 62 -11.89 12.00 6.35
C THR A 62 -10.57 11.25 6.46
N SER A 63 -10.24 10.73 7.64
CA SER A 63 -9.05 9.91 7.87
C SER A 63 -9.07 8.62 7.08
N ALA A 64 -10.25 8.01 6.95
CA ALA A 64 -10.40 6.76 6.23
C ALA A 64 -10.07 6.91 4.73
N GLY A 65 -10.16 8.12 4.19
CA GLY A 65 -9.70 8.45 2.84
C GLY A 65 -8.25 8.91 2.82
N SER A 66 -7.88 9.85 3.69
CA SER A 66 -6.57 10.52 3.65
C SER A 66 -5.41 9.60 4.04
N MET A 67 -5.64 8.63 4.95
CA MET A 67 -4.63 7.63 5.34
C MET A 67 -4.28 6.65 4.21
N LEU A 68 -5.11 6.53 3.17
CA LEU A 68 -4.79 5.69 2.02
C LEU A 68 -3.57 6.18 1.23
N SER A 69 -3.15 7.43 1.45
CA SER A 69 -1.88 7.95 0.92
C SER A 69 -0.66 7.13 1.37
N LEU A 70 -0.73 6.38 2.48
CA LEU A 70 0.34 5.47 2.93
C LEU A 70 0.68 4.38 1.90
N TYR A 71 -0.26 4.04 1.01
CA TYR A 71 -0.14 2.92 0.09
C TYR A 71 0.51 3.29 -1.26
N GLY A 72 0.97 2.28 -2.00
CA GLY A 72 1.41 2.44 -3.39
C GLY A 72 2.74 3.19 -3.61
N HIS A 73 3.43 3.65 -2.56
CA HIS A 73 4.71 4.37 -2.64
C HIS A 73 5.86 3.66 -3.36
N GLY A 74 5.82 2.33 -3.46
CA GLY A 74 6.81 1.55 -4.20
C GLY A 74 6.50 1.39 -5.69
N LEU A 75 5.32 1.82 -6.13
CA LEU A 75 4.82 1.59 -7.50
C LEU A 75 5.17 2.77 -8.42
N PRO A 76 5.38 2.51 -9.73
CA PRO A 76 5.36 3.54 -10.76
C PRO A 76 4.06 4.35 -10.70
N TYR A 77 4.08 5.63 -11.06
CA TYR A 77 2.95 6.55 -10.82
C TYR A 77 1.62 6.09 -11.43
N ARG A 78 1.62 5.47 -12.62
CA ARG A 78 0.39 4.93 -13.24
C ARG A 78 -0.22 3.80 -12.40
N ALA A 79 0.59 2.82 -12.03
CA ALA A 79 0.17 1.72 -11.18
C ALA A 79 -0.26 2.23 -9.80
N ARG A 80 0.48 3.19 -9.23
CA ARG A 80 0.14 3.84 -7.96
C ARG A 80 -1.21 4.54 -8.03
N ALA A 81 -1.48 5.33 -9.08
CA ALA A 81 -2.74 6.03 -9.24
C ALA A 81 -3.93 5.06 -9.30
N ARG A 82 -3.80 3.96 -10.06
CA ARG A 82 -4.83 2.92 -10.14
C ARG A 82 -5.02 2.19 -8.80
N THR A 83 -3.92 1.84 -8.12
CA THR A 83 -3.99 1.18 -6.81
C THR A 83 -4.67 2.08 -5.77
N LEU A 84 -4.33 3.37 -5.72
CA LEU A 84 -4.97 4.30 -4.78
C LEU A 84 -6.46 4.47 -5.09
N LEU A 85 -6.84 4.59 -6.37
CA LEU A 85 -8.25 4.65 -6.75
C LEU A 85 -9.01 3.40 -6.30
N LEU A 86 -8.47 2.20 -6.55
CA LEU A 86 -9.08 0.94 -6.11
C LEU A 86 -9.17 0.84 -4.58
N LEU A 87 -8.16 1.32 -3.85
CA LEU A 87 -8.19 1.37 -2.40
C LEU A 87 -9.26 2.33 -1.88
N VAL A 88 -9.38 3.51 -2.48
CA VAL A 88 -10.41 4.51 -2.11
C VAL A 88 -11.80 3.92 -2.34
N LEU A 89 -12.04 3.30 -3.50
CA LEU A 89 -13.32 2.67 -3.81
C LEU A 89 -13.62 1.48 -2.90
N GLY A 90 -12.62 0.61 -2.66
CA GLY A 90 -12.75 -0.53 -1.75
C GLY A 90 -13.07 -0.07 -0.33
N MET A 91 -12.35 0.95 0.17
CA MET A 91 -12.61 1.53 1.49
C MET A 91 -13.97 2.22 1.55
N THR A 92 -14.42 2.87 0.47
CA THR A 92 -15.76 3.48 0.39
C THR A 92 -16.85 2.42 0.47
N ALA A 93 -16.71 1.30 -0.24
CA ALA A 93 -17.64 0.18 -0.16
C ALA A 93 -17.66 -0.45 1.25
N SER A 94 -16.49 -0.69 1.82
CA SER A 94 -16.33 -1.19 3.19
C SER A 94 -16.96 -0.27 4.23
N LEU A 95 -16.75 1.04 4.09
CA LEU A 95 -17.34 2.05 4.96
C LEU A 95 -18.85 2.10 4.80
N ALA A 96 -19.38 2.04 3.57
CA ALA A 96 -20.82 2.00 3.33
C ALA A 96 -21.48 0.80 4.03
N VAL A 97 -20.89 -0.39 3.91
CA VAL A 97 -21.36 -1.60 4.61
C VAL A 97 -21.34 -1.38 6.12
N ALA A 98 -20.22 -0.88 6.67
CA ALA A 98 -20.07 -0.66 8.09
C ALA A 98 -21.11 0.34 8.65
N LEU A 99 -21.33 1.46 7.97
CA LEU A 99 -22.27 2.49 8.40
C LEU A 99 -23.73 2.03 8.27
N VAL A 100 -24.07 1.31 7.19
CA VAL A 100 -25.42 0.73 7.04
C VAL A 100 -25.69 -0.28 8.15
N CYS A 101 -24.73 -1.16 8.46
CA CYS A 101 -24.86 -2.09 9.58
C CYS A 101 -25.00 -1.34 10.91
N ALA A 102 -24.16 -0.33 11.16
CA ALA A 102 -24.23 0.47 12.39
C ALA A 102 -25.60 1.16 12.58
N ALA A 103 -26.24 1.58 11.48
CA ALA A 103 -27.54 2.25 11.51
C ALA A 103 -28.75 1.30 11.56
N THR A 104 -28.58 0.01 11.30
CA THR A 104 -29.71 -0.95 11.13
C THR A 104 -29.65 -2.19 12.01
N VAL A 105 -28.50 -2.48 12.63
CA VAL A 105 -28.26 -3.71 13.38
C VAL A 105 -28.02 -3.38 14.85
N ASP A 106 -28.98 -3.73 15.70
CA ASP A 106 -28.89 -3.52 17.15
C ASP A 106 -28.00 -4.55 17.86
N SER A 107 -27.77 -5.71 17.23
CA SER A 107 -27.00 -6.80 17.84
C SER A 107 -25.50 -6.56 17.71
N THR A 108 -24.83 -6.28 18.83
CA THR A 108 -23.37 -6.19 18.93
C THR A 108 -22.67 -7.40 18.35
N ALA A 109 -23.21 -8.62 18.55
CA ALA A 109 -22.62 -9.84 18.01
C ALA A 109 -22.62 -9.86 16.48
N LEU A 110 -23.68 -9.36 15.84
CA LEU A 110 -23.77 -9.25 14.39
C LEU A 110 -22.83 -8.16 13.84
N LEU A 111 -22.67 -7.05 14.55
CA LEU A 111 -21.70 -5.99 14.19
C LEU A 111 -20.27 -6.51 14.27
N VAL A 112 -19.90 -7.25 15.32
CA VAL A 112 -18.59 -7.90 15.46
C VAL A 112 -18.36 -8.90 14.31
N LEU A 113 -19.38 -9.71 14.00
CA LEU A 113 -19.30 -10.67 12.89
C LEU A 113 -19.09 -9.94 11.54
N GLY A 114 -19.85 -8.87 11.29
CA GLY A 114 -19.70 -8.04 10.08
C GLY A 114 -18.31 -7.43 9.96
N ALA A 115 -17.79 -6.85 11.05
CA ALA A 115 -16.43 -6.31 11.11
C ALA A 115 -15.37 -7.39 10.86
N ALA A 116 -15.54 -8.59 11.42
CA ALA A 116 -14.62 -9.72 11.25
C ALA A 116 -14.62 -10.25 9.80
N LEU A 117 -15.80 -10.36 9.17
CA LEU A 117 -15.92 -10.75 7.77
C LEU A 117 -15.25 -9.73 6.85
N LEU A 118 -15.47 -8.44 7.09
CA LEU A 118 -14.85 -7.38 6.30
C LEU A 118 -13.34 -7.33 6.50
N ALA A 119 -12.86 -7.55 7.71
CA ALA A 119 -11.44 -7.71 8.02
C ALA A 119 -10.79 -8.88 7.25
N ALA A 120 -11.50 -10.01 7.14
CA ALA A 120 -11.05 -11.16 6.36
C ALA A 120 -10.97 -10.82 4.86
N VAL A 121 -11.98 -10.13 4.32
CA VAL A 121 -11.97 -9.64 2.93
C VAL A 121 -10.80 -8.70 2.69
N HIS A 122 -10.56 -7.73 3.57
CA HIS A 122 -9.41 -6.83 3.46
C HIS A 122 -8.08 -7.58 3.48
N LYS A 123 -7.94 -8.57 4.37
CA LYS A 123 -6.75 -9.42 4.44
C LYS A 123 -6.52 -10.15 3.12
N MET A 124 -7.53 -10.87 2.65
CA MET A 124 -7.46 -11.65 1.40
C MET A 124 -7.17 -10.75 0.20
N ALA A 125 -7.82 -9.59 0.10
CA ALA A 125 -7.62 -8.63 -0.98
C ALA A 125 -6.19 -8.07 -0.96
N CYS A 126 -5.66 -7.66 0.18
CA CYS A 126 -4.29 -7.14 0.27
C CYS A 126 -3.22 -8.22 0.03
N GLU A 127 -3.44 -9.46 0.48
CA GLU A 127 -2.56 -10.59 0.17
C GLU A 127 -2.57 -10.92 -1.33
N ALA A 128 -3.75 -11.01 -1.94
CA ALA A 128 -3.91 -11.28 -3.37
C ALA A 128 -3.26 -10.20 -4.26
N THR A 129 -3.40 -8.94 -3.87
CA THR A 129 -2.82 -7.79 -4.59
C THR A 129 -1.35 -7.54 -4.24
N ARG A 130 -0.78 -8.30 -3.29
CA ARG A 130 0.58 -8.15 -2.77
C ARG A 130 0.88 -6.71 -2.31
N ILE A 131 -0.11 -6.07 -1.68
CA ILE A 131 0.04 -4.75 -1.10
C ILE A 131 1.05 -4.85 0.05
N GLY A 132 2.12 -4.06 -0.02
CA GLY A 132 3.14 -4.02 1.03
C GLY A 132 2.65 -3.38 2.34
N PRO A 133 3.47 -3.38 3.40
CA PRO A 133 3.16 -2.70 4.66
C PRO A 133 2.71 -1.24 4.41
N PRO A 134 1.62 -0.75 5.03
CA PRO A 134 0.93 -1.27 6.23
C PRO A 134 -0.11 -2.41 6.03
N ASN A 135 -0.18 -3.02 4.84
CA ASN A 135 -1.11 -4.12 4.52
C ASN A 135 -2.58 -3.74 4.83
N ASN A 136 -3.43 -4.67 5.25
CA ASN A 136 -4.84 -4.43 5.53
C ASN A 136 -5.11 -3.66 6.84
N VAL A 137 -4.09 -3.36 7.66
CA VAL A 137 -4.30 -2.90 9.04
C VAL A 137 -5.11 -1.60 9.11
N VAL A 138 -4.74 -0.59 8.32
CA VAL A 138 -5.37 0.74 8.35
C VAL A 138 -6.84 0.66 7.90
N ILE A 139 -7.08 0.03 6.74
CA ILE A 139 -8.45 -0.13 6.19
C ILE A 139 -9.35 -0.95 7.11
N THR A 140 -8.83 -2.03 7.69
CA THR A 140 -9.58 -2.88 8.61
C THR A 140 -9.90 -2.15 9.89
N PHE A 141 -8.93 -1.42 10.46
CA PHE A 141 -9.15 -0.67 11.68
C PHE A 141 -10.26 0.37 11.50
N LEU A 142 -10.15 1.21 10.47
CA LEU A 142 -11.13 2.27 10.20
C LEU A 142 -12.52 1.72 9.90
N ALA A 143 -12.61 0.65 9.11
CA ALA A 143 -13.89 0.01 8.80
C ALA A 143 -14.50 -0.65 10.03
N ALA A 144 -13.71 -1.35 10.85
CA ALA A 144 -14.18 -1.95 12.10
C ALA A 144 -14.66 -0.89 13.09
N THR A 145 -13.94 0.24 13.22
CA THR A 145 -14.39 1.37 14.03
C THR A 145 -15.74 1.90 13.56
N ALA A 146 -15.97 1.98 12.24
CA ALA A 146 -17.22 2.48 11.69
C ALA A 146 -18.45 1.61 12.00
N PHE A 147 -18.29 0.31 12.28
CA PHE A 147 -19.39 -0.56 12.72
C PHE A 147 -19.96 -0.18 14.10
N PHE A 148 -19.20 0.54 14.92
CA PHE A 148 -19.55 0.82 16.32
C PHE A 148 -19.78 2.30 16.59
N LEU A 149 -20.01 3.11 15.54
CA LEU A 149 -20.38 4.51 15.69
C LEU A 149 -21.89 4.69 15.60
N PRO A 150 -22.46 5.57 16.43
CA PRO A 150 -23.86 5.96 16.28
C PRO A 150 -24.02 6.66 14.93
N GLN A 151 -24.92 6.16 14.09
CA GLN A 151 -25.10 6.61 12.71
C GLN A 151 -26.57 6.60 12.32
N GLU A 152 -26.99 7.65 11.62
CA GLU A 152 -28.30 7.68 10.97
C GLU A 152 -28.16 7.43 9.46
N LEU A 153 -29.13 6.73 8.87
CA LEU A 153 -29.12 6.37 7.45
C LEU A 153 -28.99 7.58 6.52
N HIS A 154 -29.55 8.72 6.92
CA HIS A 154 -29.55 9.94 6.11
C HIS A 154 -28.17 10.63 6.06
N GLU A 155 -27.27 10.34 7.02
CA GLU A 155 -25.92 10.92 7.10
C GLU A 155 -24.90 10.13 6.27
N ILE A 156 -25.19 8.87 5.93
CA ILE A 156 -24.28 7.98 5.22
C ILE A 156 -23.74 8.61 3.93
N PRO A 157 -24.55 9.21 3.04
CA PRO A 157 -24.03 9.82 1.81
C PRO A 157 -23.01 10.94 2.10
N PHE A 158 -23.23 11.72 3.16
CA PHE A 158 -22.33 12.79 3.57
C PHE A 158 -21.00 12.23 4.11
N HIS A 159 -21.05 11.21 4.96
CA HIS A 159 -19.85 10.54 5.48
C HIS A 159 -19.03 9.86 4.37
N LEU A 160 -19.69 9.25 3.39
CA LEU A 160 -19.02 8.70 2.20
C LEU A 160 -18.41 9.80 1.32
N ALA A 161 -19.05 10.96 1.20
CA ALA A 161 -18.49 12.10 0.48
C ALA A 161 -17.19 12.62 1.15
N LEU A 162 -17.16 12.68 2.49
CA LEU A 162 -15.96 13.07 3.25
C LEU A 162 -14.83 12.06 3.07
N GLN A 163 -15.15 10.76 3.08
CA GLN A 163 -14.22 9.68 2.76
C GLN A 163 -13.61 9.86 1.36
N LEU A 164 -14.45 10.12 0.36
CA LEU A 164 -14.00 10.34 -1.02
C LEU A 164 -13.14 11.61 -1.14
N ALA A 165 -13.50 12.70 -0.45
CA ALA A 165 -12.72 13.93 -0.42
C ALA A 165 -11.33 13.70 0.21
N GLY A 166 -11.27 12.99 1.34
CA GLY A 166 -10.01 12.56 1.96
C GLY A 166 -9.18 11.68 1.02
N GLY A 167 -9.83 10.75 0.30
CA GLY A 167 -9.20 9.87 -0.69
C GLY A 167 -8.65 10.64 -1.90
N ALA A 168 -9.39 11.64 -2.39
CA ALA A 168 -8.95 12.52 -3.46
C ALA A 168 -7.73 13.35 -3.03
N LEU A 169 -7.74 13.89 -1.81
CA LEU A 169 -6.58 14.58 -1.23
C LEU A 169 -5.37 13.65 -1.13
N ALA A 170 -5.55 12.42 -0.60
CA ALA A 170 -4.51 11.41 -0.54
C ALA A 170 -3.92 11.11 -1.92
N TRP A 171 -4.77 10.98 -2.93
CA TRP A 171 -4.37 10.75 -4.30
C TRP A 171 -3.53 11.91 -4.85
N LEU A 172 -3.97 13.16 -4.67
CA LEU A 172 -3.24 14.35 -5.09
C LEU A 172 -1.86 14.45 -4.43
N VAL A 173 -1.80 14.24 -3.10
CA VAL A 173 -0.53 14.28 -2.35
C VAL A 173 0.42 13.17 -2.82
N ALA A 174 -0.09 11.95 -3.00
CA ALA A 174 0.71 10.80 -3.45
C ALA A 174 1.19 10.92 -4.91
N MET A 175 0.45 11.68 -5.74
CA MET A 175 0.78 11.97 -7.14
C MET A 175 1.61 13.24 -7.33
N ALA A 176 1.64 14.18 -6.37
CA ALA A 176 2.33 15.46 -6.50
C ALA A 176 3.82 15.32 -6.93
N PRO A 177 4.60 14.34 -6.43
CA PRO A 177 5.98 14.16 -6.88
C PRO A 177 6.12 13.80 -8.37
N ALA A 178 5.08 13.28 -9.01
CA ALA A 178 5.09 12.93 -10.43
C ALA A 178 5.33 14.15 -11.33
N LEU A 179 4.89 15.34 -10.91
CA LEU A 179 5.05 16.59 -11.65
C LEU A 179 6.51 17.02 -11.77
N ARG A 180 7.32 16.78 -10.73
CA ARG A 180 8.75 17.16 -10.71
C ARG A 180 9.67 16.02 -11.12
N ARG A 181 9.29 14.77 -10.82
CA ARG A 181 10.13 13.58 -10.98
C ARG A 181 9.32 12.42 -11.56
N PRO A 182 8.89 12.49 -12.84
CA PRO A 182 8.00 11.51 -13.45
C PRO A 182 8.56 10.08 -13.49
N HIS A 183 9.89 9.95 -13.45
CA HIS A 183 10.61 8.67 -13.44
C HIS A 183 11.31 8.37 -12.10
N GLY A 184 10.88 9.04 -11.02
CA GLY A 184 11.47 8.87 -9.69
C GLY A 184 11.47 7.43 -9.19
N PRO A 185 10.31 6.74 -9.18
CA PRO A 185 10.21 5.35 -8.71
C PRO A 185 11.12 4.39 -9.47
N GLU A 186 11.17 4.50 -10.80
CA GLU A 186 11.98 3.66 -11.68
C GLU A 186 13.48 3.88 -11.43
N ARG A 187 13.92 5.14 -11.34
CA ARG A 187 15.31 5.49 -11.07
C ARG A 187 15.78 4.97 -9.70
N ILE A 188 14.94 5.08 -8.67
CA ILE A 188 15.24 4.58 -7.33
C ILE A 188 15.35 3.05 -7.34
N ALA A 189 14.46 2.36 -8.06
CA ALA A 189 14.50 0.90 -8.15
C ALA A 189 15.80 0.41 -8.84
N VAL A 190 16.21 1.05 -9.93
CA VAL A 190 17.46 0.73 -10.63
C VAL A 190 18.68 1.07 -9.76
N ALA A 191 18.71 2.23 -9.11
CA ALA A 191 19.80 2.61 -8.22
C ALA A 191 19.99 1.58 -7.08
N ARG A 192 18.90 1.14 -6.45
CA ARG A 192 18.94 0.09 -5.41
C ARG A 192 19.44 -1.26 -5.92
N ALA A 193 19.10 -1.63 -7.15
CA ALA A 193 19.60 -2.85 -7.76
C ALA A 193 21.12 -2.78 -8.01
N LEU A 194 21.62 -1.64 -8.51
CA LEU A 194 23.04 -1.41 -8.73
C LEU A 194 23.82 -1.38 -7.42
N GLU A 195 23.30 -0.72 -6.38
CA GLU A 195 23.90 -0.70 -5.04
C GLU A 195 23.94 -2.09 -4.40
N ALA A 196 22.89 -2.90 -4.59
CA ALA A 196 22.88 -4.28 -4.11
C ALA A 196 23.90 -5.15 -4.86
N ALA A 197 24.00 -5.01 -6.18
CA ALA A 197 25.01 -5.68 -7.00
C ALA A 197 26.44 -5.29 -6.58
N ALA A 198 26.70 -4.01 -6.39
CA ALA A 198 27.99 -3.51 -5.92
C ALA A 198 28.36 -4.08 -4.54
N ARG A 199 27.41 -4.14 -3.59
CA ARG A 199 27.62 -4.79 -2.29
C ARG A 199 27.89 -6.29 -2.43
N GLY A 200 27.22 -6.96 -3.35
CA GLY A 200 27.49 -8.36 -3.68
C GLY A 200 28.91 -8.59 -4.19
N LEU A 201 29.38 -7.77 -5.13
CA LEU A 201 30.73 -7.83 -5.68
C LEU A 201 31.82 -7.53 -4.64
N ARG A 202 31.51 -6.69 -3.64
CA ARG A 202 32.41 -6.38 -2.51
C ARG A 202 32.39 -7.44 -1.41
N GLY A 203 31.61 -8.52 -1.54
CA GLY A 203 31.46 -9.55 -0.51
C GLY A 203 30.68 -9.12 0.74
N THR A 204 30.15 -7.89 0.77
CA THR A 204 29.36 -7.35 1.89
C THR A 204 27.85 -7.55 1.74
N GLY A 205 27.41 -8.08 0.59
CA GLY A 205 26.01 -8.32 0.26
C GLY A 205 25.66 -9.81 0.21
N THR A 206 24.37 -10.13 0.29
CA THR A 206 23.89 -11.52 0.13
C THR A 206 23.43 -11.75 -1.30
N ALA A 207 23.72 -12.93 -1.86
CA ALA A 207 23.26 -13.31 -3.20
C ALA A 207 21.73 -13.15 -3.35
N HIS A 208 20.98 -13.56 -2.32
CA HIS A 208 19.53 -13.40 -2.27
C HIS A 208 19.09 -11.92 -2.27
N GLY A 209 19.74 -11.05 -1.49
CA GLY A 209 19.43 -9.63 -1.45
C GLY A 209 19.69 -8.93 -2.78
N THR A 210 20.77 -9.29 -3.46
CA THR A 210 21.08 -8.81 -4.81
C THR A 210 20.05 -9.28 -5.82
N ALA A 211 19.73 -10.57 -5.85
CA ALA A 211 18.71 -11.12 -6.74
C ALA A 211 17.33 -10.49 -6.52
N ALA A 212 16.93 -10.28 -5.27
CA ALA A 212 15.67 -9.62 -4.91
C ALA A 212 15.63 -8.16 -5.39
N ALA A 213 16.73 -7.41 -5.24
CA ALA A 213 16.81 -6.02 -5.69
C ALA A 213 16.75 -5.91 -7.22
N VAL A 214 17.46 -6.78 -7.94
CA VAL A 214 17.42 -6.86 -9.41
C VAL A 214 16.03 -7.25 -9.90
N ASN A 215 15.41 -8.27 -9.32
CA ASN A 215 14.04 -8.68 -9.67
C ASN A 215 13.04 -7.54 -9.41
N SER A 216 13.16 -6.82 -8.29
CA SER A 216 12.31 -5.66 -7.98
C SER A 216 12.45 -4.54 -9.02
N ALA A 217 13.68 -4.24 -9.45
CA ALA A 217 13.93 -3.27 -10.52
C ALA A 217 13.30 -3.71 -11.84
N TRP A 218 13.48 -4.98 -12.23
CA TRP A 218 12.87 -5.56 -13.41
C TRP A 218 11.34 -5.42 -13.38
N GLN A 219 10.67 -5.88 -12.32
CA GLN A 219 9.22 -5.77 -12.16
C GLN A 219 8.72 -4.31 -12.23
N THR A 220 9.48 -3.37 -11.67
CA THR A 220 9.15 -1.93 -11.71
C THR A 220 9.21 -1.39 -13.14
N LEU A 221 10.26 -1.75 -13.90
CA LEU A 221 10.42 -1.35 -15.29
C LEU A 221 9.35 -1.97 -16.20
N PHE A 222 8.99 -3.24 -15.99
CA PHE A 222 7.90 -3.87 -16.75
C PHE A 222 6.56 -3.16 -16.54
N ARG A 223 6.22 -2.83 -15.29
CA ARG A 223 5.00 -2.06 -14.97
C ARG A 223 5.02 -0.63 -15.51
N ALA A 224 6.20 -0.04 -15.69
CA ALA A 224 6.36 1.27 -16.32
C ALA A 224 6.31 1.19 -17.86
N ALA A 225 6.72 0.06 -18.43
CA ALA A 225 6.81 -0.19 -19.88
C ALA A 225 5.45 -0.42 -20.56
N GLU A 226 4.35 -0.64 -19.82
CA GLU A 226 2.97 -0.66 -20.33
C GLU A 226 2.50 0.70 -20.91
N ARG A 227 3.41 1.64 -21.20
CA ARG A 227 3.12 2.78 -22.07
C ARG A 227 2.98 2.29 -23.51
N PRO A 228 1.89 2.62 -24.23
CA PRO A 228 1.94 2.52 -25.68
C PRO A 228 3.07 3.44 -26.19
N ARG A 229 3.97 2.87 -27.01
CA ARG A 229 5.12 3.56 -27.63
C ARG A 229 4.70 4.68 -28.60
N SER A 230 3.41 4.98 -28.74
CA SER A 230 2.86 5.88 -29.76
C SER A 230 3.21 7.36 -29.58
N ALA A 231 3.75 7.79 -28.44
CA ALA A 231 4.17 9.19 -28.25
C ALA A 231 5.61 9.49 -28.71
N ALA A 232 6.43 8.48 -29.02
CA ALA A 232 7.82 8.68 -29.43
C ALA A 232 8.00 8.76 -30.96
N GLY A 233 6.97 8.47 -31.76
CA GLY A 233 7.02 8.51 -33.23
C GLY A 233 6.45 9.77 -33.89
N ALA A 234 5.90 10.72 -33.12
CA ALA A 234 5.24 11.91 -33.66
C ALA A 234 6.15 13.17 -33.69
N ARG A 235 7.45 12.99 -33.53
CA ARG A 235 8.47 14.05 -33.71
C ARG A 235 9.67 13.45 -34.44
N ALA A 236 9.47 13.15 -35.72
CA ALA A 236 10.52 12.98 -36.72
C ALA A 236 10.03 13.66 -38.00
#